data_AF-A0A3C0I8M6-F1
#
_entry.id   AF-A0A3C0I8M6-F1
#
_cell.length_a   1.000
_cell.length_b   1.000
_cell.length_c   1.000
_cell.angle_alpha   90.00
_cell.angle_beta   90.00
_cell.angle_gamma   90.00
#
_symmetry.space_group_name_H-M   'P 1'
#
loop_
_entity.id
_entity.type
_entity.pdbx_description
1 polymer ?
#
loop_
_entity_poly.entity_id
_entity_poly.type
_entity_poly.pdbx_seq_one_letter_code
_entity_poly.pdbx_strand_id
1 'polypeptide(L)'
;MYIFTKYFHHLQYMLMQTLYEDPYLTILHDEARQVIYTKTTPQGAELTHEQIRALILTLAGHIKAQRPRFMMANDQERGFVYDVPLQKWVADTLAEAAVSVGAQKYAVLLPTELIKALSTEQVAEEVVGAPFEIAYFDNEQAAWDWFEA
;
A
#
# COMPACT_ATOMS: atom_id res chain seq x y z
N MET A 1 -11.08 -26.45 13.47
CA MET A 1 -10.78 -25.06 13.86
C MET A 1 -10.28 -24.29 12.63
N TYR A 2 -11.14 -24.09 11.62
CA TYR A 2 -10.77 -23.48 10.33
C TYR A 2 -11.81 -22.49 9.79
N ILE A 3 -12.93 -22.33 10.51
CA ILE A 3 -14.06 -21.52 10.06
C ILE A 3 -13.92 -20.07 10.56
N PHE A 4 -13.34 -19.84 11.73
CA PHE A 4 -13.24 -18.51 12.34
C PHE A 4 -12.31 -17.52 11.62
N THR A 5 -11.20 -17.99 11.04
CA THR A 5 -10.19 -17.11 10.42
C THR A 5 -10.69 -16.44 9.14
N LYS A 6 -11.57 -17.13 8.39
CA LYS A 6 -12.11 -16.62 7.12
C LYS A 6 -13.17 -15.54 7.34
N TYR A 7 -13.97 -15.64 8.41
CA TYR A 7 -14.93 -14.61 8.79
C TYR A 7 -14.25 -13.36 9.36
N PHE A 8 -13.11 -13.51 10.05
CA PHE A 8 -12.38 -12.37 10.63
C PHE A 8 -11.79 -11.45 9.56
N HIS A 9 -11.15 -12.01 8.52
CA HIS A 9 -10.68 -11.21 7.38
C HIS A 9 -11.84 -10.51 6.68
N HIS A 10 -12.99 -11.18 6.49
CA HIS A 10 -14.14 -10.56 5.83
C HIS A 10 -14.79 -9.44 6.67
N LEU A 11 -14.82 -9.58 8.01
CA LEU A 11 -15.29 -8.54 8.94
C LEU A 11 -14.36 -7.33 8.96
N GLN A 12 -13.06 -7.54 8.81
CA GLN A 12 -12.06 -6.46 8.83
C GLN A 12 -12.24 -5.48 7.66
N TYR A 13 -12.63 -5.96 6.48
CA TYR A 13 -12.99 -5.10 5.36
C TYR A 13 -14.39 -4.49 5.45
N MET A 14 -15.34 -5.12 6.17
CA MET A 14 -16.71 -4.61 6.31
C MET A 14 -16.82 -3.33 7.15
N LEU A 15 -15.77 -2.94 7.88
CA LEU A 15 -15.71 -1.70 8.67
C LEU A 15 -14.95 -0.58 7.96
N MET A 16 -14.32 -0.85 6.81
CA MET A 16 -13.60 0.16 6.05
C MET A 16 -14.53 0.86 5.07
N GLN A 17 -14.33 2.16 4.90
CA GLN A 17 -15.02 2.93 3.87
C GLN A 17 -14.28 2.81 2.55
N THR A 18 -14.96 2.40 1.48
CA THR A 18 -14.43 2.51 0.12
C THR A 18 -14.37 3.98 -0.29
N LEU A 19 -13.16 4.46 -0.59
CA LEU A 19 -12.91 5.82 -1.08
C LEU A 19 -12.84 5.88 -2.60
N TYR A 20 -12.27 4.83 -3.20
CA TYR A 20 -12.09 4.68 -4.64
C TYR A 20 -12.06 3.20 -4.99
N GLU A 21 -12.65 2.85 -6.12
CA GLU A 21 -12.58 1.50 -6.66
C GLU A 21 -12.67 1.56 -8.18
N ASP A 22 -11.70 0.95 -8.83
CA ASP A 22 -11.73 0.65 -10.25
C ASP A 22 -11.18 -0.77 -10.51
N PRO A 23 -11.11 -1.24 -11.76
CA PRO A 23 -10.62 -2.59 -12.07
C PRO A 23 -9.17 -2.86 -11.62
N TYR A 24 -8.37 -1.84 -11.30
CA TYR A 24 -6.92 -1.94 -11.08
C TYR A 24 -6.51 -1.64 -9.64
N LEU A 25 -7.26 -0.77 -8.96
CA LEU A 25 -6.95 -0.25 -7.64
C LEU A 25 -8.22 -0.07 -6.80
N THR A 26 -8.20 -0.63 -5.60
CA THR A 26 -9.14 -0.30 -4.52
C THR A 26 -8.43 0.53 -3.47
N ILE A 27 -9.07 1.60 -3.00
CA ILE A 27 -8.62 2.44 -1.88
C ILE A 27 -9.70 2.43 -0.81
N LEU A 28 -9.32 1.96 0.37
CA LEU A 28 -10.16 1.87 1.55
C LEU A 28 -9.59 2.74 2.67
N HIS A 29 -10.47 3.21 3.55
CA HIS A 29 -10.09 3.93 4.76
C HIS A 29 -10.71 3.28 5.99
N ASP A 30 -9.85 2.91 6.93
CA ASP A 30 -10.21 2.50 8.28
C ASP A 30 -10.00 3.70 9.20
N GLU A 31 -11.08 4.44 9.46
CA GLU A 31 -11.02 5.63 10.32
C GLU A 31 -10.64 5.28 11.76
N ALA A 32 -11.10 4.12 12.27
CA ALA A 32 -10.88 3.71 13.65
C ALA A 32 -9.39 3.41 13.91
N ARG A 33 -8.72 2.80 12.94
CA ARG A 33 -7.27 2.51 12.99
C ARG A 33 -6.41 3.59 12.35
N GLN A 34 -7.04 4.61 11.75
CA GLN A 34 -6.41 5.66 10.96
C GLN A 34 -5.52 5.11 9.83
N VAL A 35 -6.04 4.14 9.08
CA VAL A 35 -5.29 3.45 8.01
C VAL A 35 -5.92 3.71 6.65
N ILE A 36 -5.09 4.09 5.67
CA ILE A 36 -5.44 3.88 4.27
C ILE A 36 -4.91 2.52 3.84
N TYR A 37 -5.81 1.70 3.29
CA TYR A 37 -5.49 0.41 2.70
C TYR A 37 -5.69 0.48 1.19
N THR A 38 -4.71 0.02 0.43
CA THR A 38 -4.83 -0.14 -1.02
C THR A 38 -4.67 -1.59 -1.43
N LYS A 39 -5.38 -1.97 -2.50
CA LYS A 39 -5.19 -3.28 -3.13
C LYS A 39 -5.11 -3.10 -4.63
N THR A 40 -4.02 -3.57 -5.23
CA THR A 40 -3.89 -3.65 -6.68
C THR A 40 -4.35 -5.00 -7.19
N THR A 41 -4.85 -5.04 -8.43
CA THR A 41 -5.37 -6.26 -9.06
C THR A 41 -4.42 -6.74 -10.17
N PRO A 42 -4.58 -7.98 -10.65
CA PRO A 42 -3.79 -8.50 -11.77
C PRO A 42 -4.16 -7.89 -13.12
N GLN A 43 -5.20 -7.06 -13.20
CA GLN A 43 -5.77 -6.59 -14.46
C GLN A 43 -4.99 -5.41 -15.09
N GLY A 44 -3.88 -4.97 -14.50
CA GLY A 44 -3.17 -3.76 -14.91
C GLY A 44 -2.09 -3.91 -15.98
N ALA A 45 -1.88 -5.09 -16.58
CA ALA A 45 -0.76 -5.32 -17.51
C ALA A 45 -0.70 -4.36 -18.71
N GLU A 46 -1.85 -3.86 -19.14
CA GLU A 46 -2.01 -2.94 -20.27
C GLU A 46 -2.07 -1.46 -19.85
N LEU A 47 -1.89 -1.14 -18.56
CA LEU A 47 -1.92 0.24 -18.09
C LEU A 47 -0.73 1.02 -18.64
N THR A 48 -1.03 2.15 -19.28
CA THR A 48 -0.03 3.13 -19.68
C THR A 48 0.54 3.87 -18.47
N HIS A 49 1.74 4.45 -18.62
CA HIS A 49 2.33 5.28 -17.57
C HIS A 49 1.43 6.45 -17.15
N GLU A 50 0.64 7.02 -18.07
CA GLU A 50 -0.30 8.10 -17.76
C GLU A 50 -1.44 7.61 -16.86
N GLN A 51 -1.98 6.43 -17.13
CA GLN A 51 -3.02 5.82 -16.30
C GLN A 51 -2.47 5.47 -14.91
N ILE A 52 -1.26 4.91 -14.83
CA ILE A 52 -0.61 4.64 -13.56
C ILE A 52 -0.41 5.93 -12.76
N ARG A 53 0.07 7.00 -13.41
CA ARG A 53 0.21 8.32 -12.76
C ARG A 53 -1.12 8.83 -12.23
N ALA A 54 -2.20 8.68 -12.99
CA ALA A 54 -3.53 9.08 -12.54
C ALA A 54 -3.96 8.30 -11.28
N LEU A 55 -3.75 6.98 -11.23
CA LEU A 55 -4.05 6.16 -10.05
C LEU A 55 -3.26 6.61 -8.81
N ILE A 56 -1.97 6.89 -8.99
CA ILE A 56 -1.09 7.33 -7.90
C ILE A 56 -1.45 8.74 -7.41
N LEU A 57 -1.83 9.65 -8.30
CA LEU A 57 -2.32 10.97 -7.92
C LEU A 57 -3.66 10.88 -7.17
N THR A 58 -4.55 9.97 -7.58
CA THR A 58 -5.79 9.69 -6.84
C THR A 58 -5.48 9.20 -5.42
N LEU A 59 -4.57 8.24 -5.27
CA LEU A 59 -4.13 7.76 -3.96
C LEU A 59 -3.50 8.87 -3.11
N ALA A 60 -2.59 9.66 -3.68
CA ALA A 60 -1.98 10.80 -2.98
C ALA A 60 -3.02 11.81 -2.51
N GLY A 61 -4.05 12.06 -3.32
CA GLY A 61 -5.20 12.90 -2.95
C GLY A 61 -5.95 12.36 -1.74
N HIS A 62 -6.23 11.05 -1.71
CA HIS A 62 -6.89 10.41 -0.57
C HIS A 62 -6.03 10.41 0.69
N ILE A 63 -4.71 10.19 0.58
CA ILE A 63 -3.78 10.31 1.72
C ILE A 63 -3.85 11.72 2.32
N LYS A 64 -3.75 12.75 1.48
CA LYS A 64 -3.82 14.16 1.93
C LYS A 64 -5.17 14.48 2.58
N ALA A 65 -6.28 13.94 2.05
CA ALA A 65 -7.63 14.20 2.53
C ALA A 65 -7.95 13.50 3.85
N GLN A 66 -7.63 12.21 3.97
CA GLN A 66 -7.96 11.42 5.17
C GLN A 66 -6.94 11.56 6.29
N ARG A 67 -5.71 12.00 5.95
CA ARG A 67 -4.61 12.16 6.91
C ARG A 67 -4.37 10.91 7.75
N PRO A 68 -4.16 9.74 7.12
CA PRO A 68 -4.00 8.50 7.86
C PRO A 68 -2.72 8.55 8.70
N ARG A 69 -2.75 7.84 9.83
CA ARG A 69 -1.57 7.59 10.65
C ARG A 69 -0.71 6.48 10.03
N PHE A 70 -1.35 5.48 9.43
CA PHE A 70 -0.69 4.33 8.83
C PHE A 70 -1.17 4.07 7.40
N MET A 71 -0.32 3.45 6.61
CA MET A 71 -0.63 3.09 5.23
C MET A 71 -0.34 1.61 5.01
N MET A 72 -1.21 0.91 4.31
CA MET A 72 -0.99 -0.46 3.89
C MET A 72 -1.26 -0.60 2.40
N ALA A 73 -0.31 -1.14 1.65
CA ALA A 73 -0.46 -1.46 0.24
C ALA A 73 -0.38 -2.95 0.01
N ASN A 74 -1.44 -3.54 -0.54
CA ASN A 74 -1.44 -4.93 -0.99
C ASN A 74 -1.16 -4.99 -2.49
N ASP A 75 0.10 -5.32 -2.80
CA ASP A 75 0.64 -5.42 -4.16
C ASP A 75 0.98 -6.87 -4.55
N GLN A 76 0.48 -7.86 -3.81
CA GLN A 76 0.78 -9.27 -4.05
C GLN A 76 0.27 -9.77 -5.41
N GLU A 77 -0.80 -9.18 -5.93
CA GLU A 77 -1.41 -9.55 -7.21
C GLU A 77 -1.19 -8.47 -8.28
N ARG A 78 -0.30 -7.50 -8.05
CA ARG A 78 -0.14 -6.35 -8.95
C ARG A 78 0.21 -6.80 -10.38
N GLY A 79 -0.67 -6.50 -11.32
CA GLY A 79 -0.54 -6.89 -12.73
C GLY A 79 0.37 -6.00 -13.57
N PHE A 80 0.94 -4.94 -13.00
CA PHE A 80 1.77 -3.96 -13.72
C PHE A 80 3.12 -3.76 -13.04
N VAL A 81 4.11 -3.35 -13.84
CA VAL A 81 5.46 -3.06 -13.40
C VAL A 81 5.72 -1.57 -13.60
N TYR A 82 6.31 -0.94 -12.59
CA TYR A 82 6.85 0.40 -12.74
C TYR A 82 8.22 0.29 -13.42
N ASP A 83 8.43 0.99 -14.53
CA ASP A 83 9.78 1.19 -15.05
C ASP A 83 10.59 2.10 -14.11
N VAL A 84 11.92 2.12 -14.25
CA VAL A 84 12.81 2.86 -13.32
C VAL A 84 12.42 4.35 -13.17
N PRO A 85 12.14 5.10 -14.26
CA PRO A 85 11.67 6.49 -14.12
C PRO A 85 10.34 6.62 -13.37
N LEU A 86 9.39 5.71 -13.60
CA LEU A 86 8.09 5.74 -12.93
C LEU A 86 8.21 5.33 -11.45
N GLN A 87 9.05 4.36 -11.11
CA GLN A 87 9.31 3.93 -9.73
C GLN A 87 9.69 5.12 -8.85
N LYS A 88 10.68 5.90 -9.28
CA LYS A 88 11.12 7.08 -8.55
C LYS A 88 10.00 8.10 -8.38
N TRP A 89 9.27 8.39 -9.45
CA TRP A 89 8.16 9.36 -9.40
C TRP A 89 7.04 8.90 -8.45
N VAL A 90 6.69 7.61 -8.46
CA VAL A 90 5.68 7.04 -7.56
C VAL A 90 6.14 7.14 -6.11
N ALA A 91 7.38 6.75 -5.82
CA ALA A 91 7.96 6.84 -4.48
C ALA A 91 7.96 8.28 -3.97
N ASP A 92 8.47 9.23 -4.75
CA ASP A 92 8.52 10.65 -4.37
C ASP A 92 7.11 11.22 -4.12
N THR A 93 6.15 10.91 -5.00
CA THR A 93 4.77 11.43 -4.92
C THR A 93 4.04 10.90 -3.68
N LEU A 94 4.14 9.60 -3.40
CA LEU A 94 3.50 9.00 -2.23
C LEU A 94 4.20 9.37 -0.93
N ALA A 95 5.53 9.47 -0.94
CA ALA A 95 6.29 9.94 0.21
C ALA A 95 5.91 11.38 0.56
N GLU A 96 5.86 12.30 -0.42
CA GLU A 96 5.43 13.69 -0.17
C GLU A 96 4.03 13.74 0.46
N ALA A 97 3.07 12.96 -0.06
CA ALA A 97 1.73 12.90 0.48
C ALA A 97 1.72 12.39 1.93
N ALA A 98 2.42 11.29 2.21
CA ALA A 98 2.54 10.71 3.55
C ALA A 98 3.21 11.66 4.56
N VAL A 99 4.31 12.30 4.17
CA VAL A 99 5.02 13.29 4.99
C VAL A 99 4.12 14.48 5.32
N SER A 100 3.38 14.99 4.33
CA SER A 100 2.53 16.18 4.51
C SER A 100 1.41 15.99 5.53
N VAL A 101 1.03 14.75 5.82
CA VAL A 101 0.01 14.40 6.81
C VAL A 101 0.57 13.85 8.11
N GLY A 102 1.87 13.62 8.18
CA GLY A 102 2.54 13.04 9.36
C GLY A 102 2.27 11.54 9.54
N ALA A 103 2.15 10.79 8.44
CA ALA A 103 2.08 9.33 8.48
C ALA A 103 3.31 8.75 9.19
N GLN A 104 3.16 7.62 9.88
CA GLN A 104 4.20 7.04 10.73
C GLN A 104 4.78 5.73 10.19
N LYS A 105 3.92 4.87 9.63
CA LYS A 105 4.28 3.54 9.17
C LYS A 105 3.61 3.23 7.83
N TYR A 106 4.36 2.62 6.92
CA TYR A 106 3.89 2.13 5.64
C TYR A 106 4.23 0.65 5.47
N ALA A 107 3.20 -0.20 5.48
CA ALA A 107 3.33 -1.62 5.22
C ALA A 107 3.08 -1.93 3.74
N VAL A 108 3.97 -2.69 3.11
CA VAL A 108 3.83 -3.10 1.71
C VAL A 108 3.80 -4.62 1.65
N LEU A 109 2.67 -5.19 1.24
CA LEU A 109 2.55 -6.62 1.00
C LEU A 109 2.98 -6.93 -0.43
N LEU A 110 3.95 -7.82 -0.57
CA LEU A 110 4.52 -8.23 -1.85
C LEU A 110 4.48 -9.76 -1.99
N PRO A 111 4.60 -10.29 -3.22
CA PRO A 111 4.89 -11.70 -3.43
C PRO A 111 6.15 -12.11 -2.67
N THR A 112 6.13 -13.26 -2.01
CA THR A 112 7.24 -13.77 -1.17
C THR A 112 8.59 -13.78 -1.92
N GLU A 113 8.58 -14.09 -3.21
CA GLU A 113 9.80 -14.10 -4.04
C GLU A 113 10.41 -12.70 -4.21
N LEU A 114 9.59 -11.64 -4.29
CA LEU A 114 10.09 -10.26 -4.33
C LEU A 114 10.65 -9.82 -2.97
N ILE A 115 10.04 -10.25 -1.85
CA ILE A 115 10.56 -9.96 -0.51
C ILE A 115 11.93 -10.62 -0.32
N LYS A 116 12.09 -11.87 -0.77
CA LYS A 116 13.39 -12.56 -0.75
C LYS A 116 14.43 -11.81 -1.59
N ALA A 117 14.06 -11.35 -2.80
CA ALA A 117 14.94 -10.55 -3.64
C ALA A 117 15.36 -9.24 -2.96
N LEU A 118 14.40 -8.49 -2.38
CA LEU A 118 14.67 -7.26 -1.62
C LEU A 118 15.60 -7.49 -0.42
N SER A 119 15.41 -8.61 0.30
CA SER A 119 16.28 -9.00 1.42
C SER A 119 17.70 -9.37 0.99
N THR A 120 17.86 -9.79 -0.28
CA THR A 120 19.15 -10.15 -0.87
C THR A 120 19.88 -8.93 -1.43
N GLU A 121 19.14 -7.95 -1.96
CA GLU A 121 19.71 -6.78 -2.65
C GLU A 121 20.02 -5.58 -1.73
N GLN A 122 19.72 -5.65 -0.42
CA GLN A 122 19.83 -4.49 0.48
C GLN A 122 19.19 -3.21 -0.10
N VAL A 123 18.07 -3.33 -0.82
CA VAL A 123 17.32 -2.17 -1.35
C VAL A 123 16.40 -1.62 -0.24
N ALA A 124 17.01 -1.33 0.91
CA ALA A 124 16.43 -0.51 1.97
C ALA A 124 16.84 0.97 1.82
N GLU A 125 17.55 1.32 0.75
CA GLU A 125 18.18 2.65 0.59
C GLU A 125 17.36 3.67 -0.21
N GLU A 126 16.21 3.34 -0.81
CA GLU A 126 15.50 4.32 -1.64
C GLU A 126 14.58 5.28 -0.88
N VAL A 127 14.54 5.19 0.46
CA VAL A 127 13.93 6.23 1.28
C VAL A 127 14.87 6.67 2.41
N VAL A 128 16.13 6.93 2.07
CA VAL A 128 17.04 7.71 2.92
C VAL A 128 16.45 9.12 3.07
N GLY A 129 15.61 9.32 4.09
CA GLY A 129 15.10 10.64 4.48
C GLY A 129 13.58 10.77 4.68
N ALA A 130 12.76 9.73 4.51
CA ALA A 130 11.36 9.85 4.92
C ALA A 130 11.25 9.78 6.46
N PRO A 131 10.43 10.65 7.07
CA PRO A 131 10.17 10.67 8.51
C PRO A 131 9.27 9.50 8.98
N PHE A 132 9.06 8.46 8.17
CA PHE A 132 8.16 7.34 8.47
C PHE A 132 8.81 6.00 8.11
N GLU A 133 8.42 4.96 8.85
CA GLU A 133 8.97 3.62 8.70
C GLU A 133 8.29 2.87 7.55
N ILE A 134 9.07 2.07 6.81
CA ILE A 134 8.56 1.22 5.74
C ILE A 134 8.95 -0.23 6.05
N ALA A 135 7.99 -1.14 5.96
CA ALA A 135 8.22 -2.57 6.15
C ALA A 135 7.48 -3.41 5.11
N TYR A 136 8.09 -4.54 4.73
CA TYR A 136 7.57 -5.44 3.72
C TYR A 136 7.07 -6.74 4.35
N PHE A 137 5.91 -7.21 3.91
CA PHE A 137 5.25 -8.37 4.51
C PHE A 137 4.74 -9.35 3.44
N ASP A 138 4.78 -10.65 3.73
CA ASP A 138 4.17 -11.68 2.88
C ASP A 138 2.71 -11.99 3.25
N ASN A 139 2.24 -11.46 4.38
CA ASN A 139 0.89 -11.66 4.88
C ASN A 139 0.37 -10.41 5.59
N GLU A 140 -0.94 -10.20 5.50
CA GLU A 140 -1.61 -9.01 6.03
C GLU A 140 -1.61 -8.96 7.56
N GLN A 141 -1.73 -10.10 8.23
CA GLN A 141 -1.79 -10.14 9.69
C GLN A 141 -0.51 -9.57 10.32
N ALA A 142 0.66 -9.94 9.82
CA ALA A 142 1.93 -9.42 10.31
C ALA A 142 2.05 -7.89 10.14
N ALA A 143 1.49 -7.35 9.05
CA ALA A 143 1.44 -5.91 8.83
C ALA A 143 0.53 -5.20 9.85
N TRP A 144 -0.61 -5.79 10.18
CA TRP A 144 -1.51 -5.27 11.22
C TRP A 144 -0.88 -5.32 12.61
N ASP A 145 -0.26 -6.44 12.97
CA ASP A 145 0.43 -6.60 14.25
C ASP A 145 1.56 -5.55 14.38
N TRP A 146 2.23 -5.22 13.27
CA TRP A 146 3.27 -4.19 13.25
C TRP A 146 2.75 -2.76 13.44
N PHE A 147 1.53 -2.44 13.01
CA PHE A 147 0.93 -1.13 13.30
C PHE A 147 0.57 -0.94 14.76
N GLU A 148 0.30 -2.04 15.48
CA GLU A 148 -0.05 -2.02 16.91
C GLU A 148 1.17 -2.03 17.85
N ALA A 149 2.35 -2.43 17.35
CA ALA A 149 3.63 -2.44 18.08
C ALA A 149 4.24 -1.03 18.23
#